data_AF-A0A5C5XSV5-F1
#
_entry.id   AF-A0A5C5XSV5-F1
#
_cell.length_a   1.000
_cell.length_b   1.000
_cell.length_c   1.000
_cell.angle_alpha   90.00
_cell.angle_beta   90.00
_cell.angle_gamma   90.00
#
_symmetry.space_group_name_H-M   'P 1'
#
loop_
_entity.id
_entity.type
_entity.pdbx_description
1 polymer ?
#
loop_
_entity_poly.entity_id
_entity_poly.type
_entity_poly.pdbx_seq_one_letter_code
_entity_poly.pdbx_strand_id
1 'polypeptide(L)'
;MRQYQYRLLLTLAAAAIAWPAAAETFVPGTGVWLEKCSDDFEDPDWSYTLNLPKSSYEQDERQRSPGGFSNNKLWHEGGKRGTPDVVKRVDTPPGGLLGSTGALMMQTRLSGVPGKLSNEQMQDDLLMKFDRRLGGSIPVSWQPSCTVRVYLPPFDQWENRSGASFGMRADCRGQKPDGDVEPYWPGMFILFRSETSRNVEADYAQITVRANNRGQDARSFEIKESGWITMGMSFTPDGMVHYYAHEGTEDLTAEDHLMSAYAYSWRCQTFNNFFFNVANWDNGRSWSTPWVIDDPKIFVQPPAGQTVENLYRKRGSRQNVASGGSSRSNKTSGWGIFSRRR
;
A
#
# COMPACT_ATOMS: atom_id res chain seq x y z
N MET A 1 -3.40 28.41 79.97
CA MET A 1 -2.44 28.32 78.84
C MET A 1 -3.12 27.59 77.69
N ARG A 2 -3.51 28.29 76.62
CA ARG A 2 -4.12 27.72 75.40
C ARG A 2 -3.03 27.51 74.36
N GLN A 3 -2.77 26.27 73.94
CA GLN A 3 -1.90 25.97 72.80
C GLN A 3 -2.74 26.00 71.51
N TYR A 4 -2.34 26.84 70.56
CA TYR A 4 -2.84 26.84 69.19
C TYR A 4 -2.06 25.81 68.37
N GLN A 5 -2.75 24.80 67.84
CA GLN A 5 -2.18 23.93 66.81
C GLN A 5 -2.57 24.45 65.42
N TYR A 6 -1.59 24.98 64.70
CA TYR A 6 -1.72 25.25 63.27
C TYR A 6 -1.59 23.93 62.51
N ARG A 7 -2.66 23.50 61.84
CA ARG A 7 -2.58 22.44 60.82
C ARG A 7 -2.33 23.09 59.47
N LEU A 8 -1.11 22.93 58.97
CA LEU A 8 -0.72 23.25 57.61
C LEU A 8 -1.34 22.20 56.68
N LEU A 9 -2.35 22.60 55.90
CA LEU A 9 -2.90 21.79 54.80
C LEU A 9 -1.98 21.94 53.58
N LEU A 10 -1.16 20.93 53.32
CA LEU A 10 -0.44 20.76 52.06
C LEU A 10 -1.41 20.19 51.01
N THR A 11 -1.90 21.02 50.11
CA THR A 11 -2.59 20.60 48.88
C THR A 11 -1.53 20.26 47.82
N LEU A 12 -1.25 18.97 47.64
CA LEU A 12 -0.52 18.45 46.49
C LEU A 12 -1.43 18.49 45.25
N ALA A 13 -1.25 19.50 44.40
CA ALA A 13 -1.83 19.49 43.06
C ALA A 13 -1.04 18.51 42.18
N ALA A 14 -1.56 17.29 42.01
CA ALA A 14 -1.06 16.35 41.04
C ALA A 14 -1.44 16.84 39.63
N ALA A 15 -0.49 17.46 38.92
CA ALA A 15 -0.62 17.68 37.49
C ALA A 15 -0.54 16.32 36.79
N ALA A 16 -1.70 15.77 36.42
CA ALA A 16 -1.76 14.60 35.56
C ALA A 16 -1.16 15.00 34.20
N ILE A 17 0.03 14.48 33.90
CA ILE A 17 0.61 14.55 32.57
C ILE A 17 -0.27 13.66 31.69
N ALA A 18 -1.25 14.27 31.02
CA ALA A 18 -2.06 13.59 30.02
C ALA A 18 -1.12 13.18 28.87
N TRP A 19 -0.85 11.88 28.76
CA TRP A 19 -0.24 11.35 27.55
C TRP A 19 -1.21 11.59 26.40
N PRO A 20 -0.74 12.00 25.21
CA PRO A 20 -1.63 12.14 24.07
C PRO A 20 -2.32 10.79 23.85
N ALA A 21 -3.66 10.80 23.87
CA ALA A 21 -4.45 9.61 23.59
C ALA A 21 -4.09 9.12 22.18
N ALA A 22 -3.90 7.81 22.03
CA ALA A 22 -3.79 7.21 20.71
C ALA A 22 -5.06 7.52 19.92
N ALA A 23 -4.91 7.82 18.63
CA ALA A 23 -6.06 8.07 17.77
C ALA A 23 -6.94 6.80 17.67
N GLU A 24 -8.25 7.00 17.64
CA GLU A 24 -9.20 5.89 17.50
C GLU A 24 -9.02 5.20 16.14
N THR A 25 -8.85 3.89 16.17
CA THR A 25 -8.76 3.07 14.94
C THR A 25 -10.12 3.07 14.23
N PHE A 26 -10.12 3.08 12.90
CA PHE A 26 -11.34 3.01 12.11
C PHE A 26 -11.21 2.04 10.94
N VAL A 27 -12.34 1.48 10.53
CA VAL A 27 -12.41 0.47 9.47
C VAL A 27 -12.25 1.16 8.09
N PRO A 28 -11.35 0.68 7.22
CA PRO A 28 -11.20 1.21 5.87
C PRO A 28 -12.48 0.98 5.06
N GLY A 29 -12.79 1.90 4.15
CA GLY A 29 -14.09 1.91 3.45
C GLY A 29 -15.14 2.82 4.08
N THR A 30 -14.85 3.39 5.26
CA THR A 30 -15.72 4.37 5.91
C THR A 30 -15.39 5.81 5.51
N GLY A 31 -16.40 6.69 5.54
CA GLY A 31 -16.26 8.10 5.20
C GLY A 31 -16.78 8.44 3.80
N VAL A 32 -16.23 9.49 3.20
CA VAL A 32 -16.61 9.96 1.87
C VAL A 32 -15.73 9.27 0.83
N TRP A 33 -16.37 8.55 -0.09
CA TRP A 33 -15.70 7.93 -1.24
C TRP A 33 -15.20 8.98 -2.24
N LEU A 34 -13.94 8.85 -2.64
CA LEU A 34 -13.33 9.66 -3.69
C LEU A 34 -13.42 8.94 -5.05
N GLU A 35 -14.60 9.02 -5.67
CA GLU A 35 -14.92 8.35 -6.94
C GLU A 35 -13.88 8.63 -8.04
N LYS A 36 -13.50 9.89 -8.25
CA LYS A 36 -12.49 10.28 -9.27
C LYS A 36 -11.06 9.80 -8.98
N CYS A 37 -10.85 9.22 -7.81
CA CYS A 37 -9.59 8.69 -7.31
C CYS A 37 -9.61 7.16 -7.19
N SER A 38 -10.69 6.51 -7.63
CA SER A 38 -10.95 5.07 -7.56
C SER A 38 -11.21 4.53 -8.97
N ASP A 39 -11.19 3.21 -9.14
CA ASP A 39 -11.57 2.53 -10.40
C ASP A 39 -12.41 1.30 -10.06
N ASP A 40 -13.53 1.12 -10.75
CA ASP A 40 -14.36 -0.09 -10.66
C ASP A 40 -14.17 -1.01 -11.88
N PHE A 41 -13.38 -0.57 -12.87
CA PHE A 41 -13.12 -1.30 -14.12
C PHE A 41 -14.36 -1.65 -14.95
N GLU A 42 -15.52 -1.06 -14.68
CA GLU A 42 -16.75 -1.40 -15.38
C GLU A 42 -16.78 -0.87 -16.82
N ASP A 43 -16.00 0.16 -17.13
CA ASP A 43 -15.86 0.69 -18.49
C ASP A 43 -15.27 -0.37 -19.45
N PRO A 44 -16.04 -0.88 -20.43
CA PRO A 44 -15.57 -1.91 -21.36
C PRO A 44 -14.43 -1.41 -22.27
N ASP A 45 -14.28 -0.09 -22.43
CA ASP A 45 -13.20 0.53 -23.21
C ASP A 45 -11.92 0.76 -22.36
N TRP A 46 -11.92 0.35 -21.09
CA TRP A 46 -10.74 0.45 -20.23
C TRP A 46 -9.55 -0.24 -20.88
N SER A 47 -8.43 0.47 -20.96
CA SER A 47 -7.23 -0.03 -21.61
C SER A 47 -5.97 0.54 -20.97
N TYR A 48 -4.89 -0.24 -21.03
CA TYR A 48 -3.57 0.16 -20.58
C TYR A 48 -2.59 0.23 -21.75
N THR A 49 -1.93 1.38 -21.90
CA THR A 49 -0.86 1.58 -22.87
C THR A 49 0.48 1.28 -22.20
N LEU A 50 1.14 0.21 -22.65
CA LEU A 50 2.52 -0.09 -22.27
C LEU A 50 3.47 0.85 -23.02
N ASN A 51 4.42 1.45 -22.30
CA ASN A 51 5.53 2.20 -22.90
C ASN A 51 6.84 1.53 -22.49
N LEU A 52 7.50 0.88 -23.45
CA LEU A 52 8.73 0.14 -23.22
C LEU A 52 9.95 0.96 -23.68
N PRO A 53 11.12 0.76 -23.07
CA PRO A 53 11.38 -0.13 -21.93
C PRO A 53 10.87 0.42 -20.58
N LYS A 54 10.37 -0.47 -19.70
CA LYS A 54 9.89 -0.14 -18.35
C LYS A 54 11.02 0.33 -17.42
N SER A 55 10.68 1.09 -16.38
CA SER A 55 11.62 1.59 -15.36
C SER A 55 12.23 0.46 -14.52
N SER A 56 13.44 0.65 -14.00
CA SER A 56 14.12 -0.30 -13.10
C SER A 56 15.06 0.40 -12.12
N TYR A 57 14.68 1.61 -11.69
CA TYR A 57 15.51 2.46 -10.84
C TYR A 57 16.02 1.77 -9.57
N GLU A 58 15.24 0.85 -8.98
CA GLU A 58 15.70 0.09 -7.82
C GLU A 58 16.89 -0.84 -8.14
N GLN A 59 16.97 -1.35 -9.36
CA GLN A 59 18.00 -2.30 -9.80
C GLN A 59 19.19 -1.62 -10.49
N ASP A 60 18.97 -0.54 -11.24
CA ASP A 60 20.01 0.10 -12.07
C ASP A 60 19.98 1.64 -12.08
N GLU A 61 19.22 2.27 -11.18
CA GLU A 61 19.07 3.72 -11.06
C GLU A 61 18.52 4.39 -12.33
N ARG A 62 17.89 3.64 -13.23
CA ARG A 62 17.22 4.17 -14.43
C ARG A 62 15.70 4.19 -14.29
N GLN A 63 15.19 5.38 -14.04
CA GLN A 63 13.79 5.68 -14.30
C GLN A 63 13.62 5.96 -15.79
N ARG A 64 12.72 5.23 -16.46
CA ARG A 64 12.50 5.33 -17.90
C ARG A 64 11.18 6.06 -18.17
N SER A 65 11.14 6.87 -19.21
CA SER A 65 9.98 7.70 -19.52
C SER A 65 9.81 7.86 -21.04
N PRO A 66 8.56 7.99 -21.53
CA PRO A 66 7.31 7.93 -20.77
C PRO A 66 7.02 6.52 -20.22
N GLY A 67 6.45 6.42 -19.02
CA GLY A 67 6.00 5.14 -18.45
C GLY A 67 4.62 4.75 -18.95
N GLY A 68 4.22 3.50 -18.73
CA GLY A 68 2.87 3.01 -19.06
C GLY A 68 1.74 3.73 -18.30
N PHE A 69 0.54 3.76 -18.88
CA PHE A 69 -0.64 4.40 -18.29
C PHE A 69 -1.97 3.83 -18.80
N SER A 70 -3.05 3.94 -18.00
CA SER A 70 -4.41 3.66 -18.45
C SER A 70 -5.06 4.80 -19.25
N ASN A 71 -6.02 4.50 -20.12
CA ASN A 71 -6.81 5.48 -20.88
C ASN A 71 -7.53 6.48 -19.95
N ASN A 72 -8.04 6.00 -18.81
CA ASN A 72 -8.61 6.82 -17.76
C ASN A 72 -7.57 7.55 -16.91
N LYS A 73 -6.27 7.52 -17.23
CA LYS A 73 -5.17 8.25 -16.57
C LYS A 73 -5.05 8.07 -15.05
N LEU A 74 -5.67 7.04 -14.48
CA LEU A 74 -5.56 6.75 -13.05
C LEU A 74 -4.42 5.78 -12.76
N TRP A 75 -4.17 4.80 -13.63
CA TRP A 75 -3.14 3.78 -13.45
C TRP A 75 -1.87 4.14 -14.20
N HIS A 76 -0.71 4.00 -13.54
CA HIS A 76 0.59 4.35 -14.09
C HIS A 76 1.65 3.34 -13.69
N GLU A 77 2.64 3.19 -14.57
CA GLU A 77 3.88 2.47 -14.28
C GLU A 77 4.61 3.04 -13.06
N GLY A 78 5.19 2.15 -12.24
CA GLY A 78 6.07 2.54 -11.15
C GLY A 78 7.44 2.99 -11.63
N GLY A 79 7.84 4.22 -11.28
CA GLY A 79 9.17 4.73 -11.62
C GLY A 79 10.34 3.95 -10.98
N LYS A 80 10.07 3.20 -9.90
CA LYS A 80 11.07 2.39 -9.20
C LYS A 80 11.36 1.06 -9.87
N ARG A 81 10.32 0.34 -10.28
CA ARG A 81 10.43 -1.08 -10.67
C ARG A 81 9.71 -1.43 -11.98
N GLY A 82 9.13 -0.45 -12.66
CA GLY A 82 8.41 -0.69 -13.91
C GLY A 82 6.98 -1.16 -13.66
N THR A 83 6.37 -1.73 -14.68
CA THR A 83 4.96 -2.17 -14.72
C THR A 83 4.88 -3.64 -15.14
N PRO A 84 3.86 -4.40 -14.70
CA PRO A 84 3.66 -5.77 -15.17
C PRO A 84 3.59 -5.85 -16.70
N ASP A 85 4.09 -6.94 -17.26
CA ASP A 85 4.09 -7.14 -18.72
C ASP A 85 2.68 -7.26 -19.31
N VAL A 86 1.72 -7.68 -18.50
CA VAL A 86 0.29 -7.72 -18.80
C VAL A 86 -0.45 -6.88 -17.77
N VAL A 87 -1.18 -5.87 -18.26
CA VAL A 87 -2.14 -5.09 -17.50
C VAL A 87 -3.37 -4.93 -18.39
N LYS A 88 -4.47 -5.58 -18.04
CA LYS A 88 -5.66 -5.60 -18.90
C LYS A 88 -6.96 -5.75 -18.11
N ARG A 89 -8.02 -5.12 -18.60
CA ARG A 89 -9.38 -5.42 -18.16
C ARG A 89 -9.72 -6.86 -18.55
N VAL A 90 -10.35 -7.59 -17.64
CA VAL A 90 -10.89 -8.94 -17.84
C VAL A 90 -12.32 -8.98 -17.32
N ASP A 91 -13.07 -10.02 -17.67
CA ASP A 91 -14.34 -10.28 -17.01
C ASP A 91 -14.10 -10.60 -15.54
N THR A 92 -15.02 -10.14 -14.68
CA THR A 92 -14.95 -10.38 -13.24
C THR A 92 -14.97 -11.90 -12.96
N PRO A 93 -13.96 -12.44 -12.25
CA PRO A 93 -13.94 -13.85 -11.90
C PRO A 93 -15.19 -14.30 -11.11
N PRO A 94 -15.55 -15.59 -11.17
CA PRO A 94 -16.67 -16.13 -10.39
C PRO A 94 -16.57 -15.78 -8.91
N GLY A 95 -17.71 -15.50 -8.28
CA GLY A 95 -17.79 -15.09 -6.87
C GLY A 95 -17.37 -13.64 -6.61
N GLY A 96 -17.16 -12.83 -7.66
CA GLY A 96 -16.88 -11.40 -7.53
C GLY A 96 -18.08 -10.58 -7.10
N LEU A 97 -17.91 -9.26 -7.04
CA LEU A 97 -18.95 -8.33 -6.60
C LEU A 97 -20.23 -8.48 -7.45
N LEU A 98 -21.39 -8.37 -6.80
CA LEU A 98 -22.67 -8.50 -7.48
C LEU A 98 -22.82 -7.42 -8.55
N GLY A 99 -23.00 -7.83 -9.80
CA GLY A 99 -23.17 -6.93 -10.94
C GLY A 99 -21.87 -6.39 -11.52
N SER A 100 -20.71 -6.72 -10.92
CA SER A 100 -19.41 -6.40 -11.51
C SER A 100 -19.21 -7.21 -12.79
N THR A 101 -18.79 -6.51 -13.85
CA THR A 101 -18.53 -7.09 -15.18
C THR A 101 -17.09 -6.88 -15.64
N GLY A 102 -16.34 -6.03 -14.96
CA GLY A 102 -14.95 -5.76 -15.26
C GLY A 102 -14.07 -5.89 -14.02
N ALA A 103 -12.89 -6.47 -14.21
CA ALA A 103 -11.82 -6.48 -13.22
C ALA A 103 -10.48 -6.24 -13.91
N LEU A 104 -9.43 -5.98 -13.14
CA LEU A 104 -8.08 -5.75 -13.67
C LEU A 104 -7.17 -6.94 -13.40
N MET A 105 -6.66 -7.54 -14.48
CA MET A 105 -5.63 -8.57 -14.43
C MET A 105 -4.23 -7.98 -14.60
N MET A 106 -3.29 -8.44 -13.77
CA MET A 106 -1.88 -8.11 -13.81
C MET A 106 -1.03 -9.38 -13.79
N GLN A 107 -0.04 -9.46 -14.69
CA GLN A 107 0.90 -10.58 -14.72
C GLN A 107 2.24 -10.14 -15.30
N THR A 108 3.34 -10.71 -14.83
CA THR A 108 4.68 -10.38 -15.31
C THR A 108 5.56 -11.61 -15.49
N ARG A 109 6.47 -11.53 -16.46
CA ARG A 109 7.49 -12.55 -16.77
C ARG A 109 8.90 -11.96 -16.79
N LEU A 110 9.04 -10.72 -17.26
CA LEU A 110 10.30 -10.03 -17.52
C LEU A 110 10.44 -8.81 -16.60
N SER A 111 10.35 -9.00 -15.29
CA SER A 111 10.58 -7.95 -14.29
C SER A 111 12.07 -7.61 -14.13
N GLY A 112 12.39 -6.58 -13.34
CA GLY A 112 13.78 -6.14 -13.17
C GLY A 112 14.29 -5.29 -14.34
N VAL A 113 15.58 -5.45 -14.71
CA VAL A 113 16.22 -4.58 -15.71
C VAL A 113 15.85 -5.03 -17.12
N PRO A 114 15.21 -4.19 -17.96
CA PRO A 114 14.84 -4.56 -19.32
C PRO A 114 16.01 -5.13 -20.14
N GLY A 115 15.77 -6.28 -20.76
CA GLY A 115 16.77 -6.97 -21.59
C GLY A 115 17.83 -7.75 -20.79
N LYS A 116 17.71 -7.85 -19.47
CA LYS A 116 18.60 -8.64 -18.61
C LYS A 116 17.79 -9.49 -17.64
N LEU A 117 18.12 -10.77 -17.57
CA LEU A 117 17.55 -11.67 -16.58
C LEU A 117 18.44 -11.67 -15.33
N SER A 118 17.84 -11.42 -14.18
CA SER A 118 18.51 -11.48 -12.88
C SER A 118 18.62 -12.90 -12.34
N ASN A 119 17.70 -13.79 -12.75
CA ASN A 119 17.51 -15.11 -12.17
C ASN A 119 17.35 -15.07 -10.63
N GLU A 120 16.66 -14.03 -10.16
CA GLU A 120 16.28 -13.82 -8.77
C GLU A 120 14.79 -13.43 -8.71
N GLN A 121 14.22 -13.37 -7.51
CA GLN A 121 12.88 -12.81 -7.34
C GLN A 121 12.94 -11.30 -7.61
N MET A 122 12.12 -10.86 -8.54
CA MET A 122 11.90 -9.46 -8.88
C MET A 122 10.41 -9.13 -8.78
N GLN A 123 10.06 -7.87 -8.95
CA GLN A 123 8.67 -7.43 -8.93
C GLN A 123 8.50 -6.21 -9.82
N ASP A 124 7.28 -6.03 -10.34
CA ASP A 124 6.85 -4.80 -11.00
C ASP A 124 5.77 -4.11 -10.14
N ASP A 125 5.57 -2.80 -10.39
CA ASP A 125 4.64 -1.97 -9.63
C ASP A 125 3.54 -1.40 -10.56
N LEU A 126 2.29 -1.40 -10.12
CA LEU A 126 1.19 -0.68 -10.80
C LEU A 126 0.53 0.30 -9.82
N LEU A 127 0.61 1.59 -10.13
CA LEU A 127 0.20 2.66 -9.22
C LEU A 127 -1.11 3.28 -9.66
N MET A 128 -2.10 3.28 -8.76
CA MET A 128 -3.30 4.11 -8.84
C MET A 128 -2.95 5.52 -8.33
N LYS A 129 -2.67 6.42 -9.28
CA LYS A 129 -2.16 7.77 -9.02
C LYS A 129 -3.28 8.78 -8.74
N PHE A 130 -3.96 8.62 -7.61
CA PHE A 130 -4.97 9.57 -7.19
C PHE A 130 -4.38 10.95 -6.86
N ASP A 131 -3.09 11.05 -6.50
CA ASP A 131 -2.41 12.33 -6.29
C ASP A 131 -2.53 13.28 -7.51
N ARG A 132 -2.47 12.73 -8.72
CA ARG A 132 -2.63 13.46 -9.98
C ARG A 132 -4.07 13.93 -10.21
N ARG A 133 -5.05 13.21 -9.64
CA ARG A 133 -6.48 13.56 -9.71
C ARG A 133 -6.82 14.67 -8.71
N LEU A 134 -6.30 14.58 -7.50
CA LEU A 134 -6.45 15.61 -6.46
C LEU A 134 -5.59 16.85 -6.74
N GLY A 135 -4.42 16.67 -7.35
CA GLY A 135 -3.40 17.70 -7.48
C GLY A 135 -2.50 17.84 -6.26
N GLY A 136 -2.43 16.81 -5.41
CA GLY A 136 -1.67 16.75 -4.16
C GLY A 136 -1.93 15.45 -3.37
N SER A 137 -1.26 15.33 -2.22
CA SER A 137 -1.45 14.22 -1.28
C SER A 137 -2.60 14.45 -0.31
N ILE A 138 -3.15 13.39 0.27
CA ILE A 138 -4.13 13.45 1.35
C ILE A 138 -3.39 13.46 2.70
N PRO A 139 -3.51 14.50 3.54
CA PRO A 139 -2.92 14.48 4.88
C PRO A 139 -3.64 13.50 5.81
N VAL A 140 -2.93 12.84 6.72
CA VAL A 140 -3.56 11.84 7.63
C VAL A 140 -4.59 12.42 8.60
N SER A 141 -4.60 13.75 8.77
CA SER A 141 -5.67 14.43 9.51
C SER A 141 -7.04 14.31 8.85
N TRP A 142 -7.10 13.96 7.56
CA TRP A 142 -8.32 13.62 6.82
C TRP A 142 -8.68 12.13 6.90
N GLN A 143 -7.95 11.38 7.73
CA GLN A 143 -8.19 9.96 7.98
C GLN A 143 -8.43 9.16 6.69
N PRO A 144 -7.48 9.17 5.74
CA PRO A 144 -7.67 8.45 4.50
C PRO A 144 -7.75 6.94 4.75
N SER A 145 -8.42 6.23 3.86
CA SER A 145 -8.36 4.78 3.78
C SER A 145 -8.49 4.29 2.34
N CYS A 146 -8.12 3.03 2.11
CA CYS A 146 -8.27 2.36 0.83
C CYS A 146 -8.72 0.92 1.01
N THR A 147 -9.49 0.41 0.05
CA THR A 147 -9.96 -0.97 -0.02
C THR A 147 -9.78 -1.52 -1.44
N VAL A 148 -9.72 -2.84 -1.58
CA VAL A 148 -9.65 -3.55 -2.86
C VAL A 148 -10.12 -4.99 -2.68
N ARG A 149 -10.71 -5.58 -3.72
CA ARG A 149 -11.01 -7.01 -3.78
C ARG A 149 -9.95 -7.68 -4.63
N VAL A 150 -9.36 -8.75 -4.12
CA VAL A 150 -8.29 -9.49 -4.80
C VAL A 150 -8.77 -10.91 -5.04
N TYR A 151 -8.81 -11.33 -6.30
CA TYR A 151 -9.10 -12.71 -6.65
C TYR A 151 -7.81 -13.53 -6.63
N LEU A 152 -7.82 -14.58 -5.83
CA LEU A 152 -6.79 -15.60 -5.76
C LEU A 152 -7.21 -16.72 -6.70
N PRO A 153 -6.50 -16.93 -7.82
CA PRO A 153 -6.80 -18.05 -8.70
C PRO A 153 -6.51 -19.38 -7.98
N PRO A 154 -7.02 -20.51 -8.49
CA PRO A 154 -6.64 -21.84 -8.03
C PRO A 154 -5.11 -22.00 -7.89
N PHE A 155 -4.63 -22.67 -6.84
CA PHE A 155 -3.19 -22.73 -6.52
C PHE A 155 -2.32 -23.37 -7.61
N ASP A 156 -2.89 -24.24 -8.45
CA ASP A 156 -2.21 -24.82 -9.62
C ASP A 156 -1.88 -23.81 -10.72
N GLN A 157 -2.50 -22.62 -10.69
CA GLN A 157 -2.21 -21.49 -11.58
C GLN A 157 -1.18 -20.52 -11.02
N TRP A 158 -0.72 -20.72 -9.79
CA TRP A 158 0.25 -19.83 -9.18
C TRP A 158 1.64 -20.08 -9.76
N GLU A 159 2.48 -19.03 -9.73
CA GLU A 159 3.90 -19.25 -9.92
C GLU A 159 4.38 -20.26 -8.87
N ASN A 160 4.93 -21.40 -9.31
CA ASN A 160 5.39 -22.45 -8.42
C ASN A 160 6.68 -22.05 -7.69
N ARG A 161 6.55 -21.12 -6.75
CA ARG A 161 7.62 -20.54 -5.96
C ARG A 161 7.09 -20.01 -4.65
N SER A 162 7.65 -20.51 -3.55
CA SER A 162 7.39 -19.91 -2.23
C SER A 162 7.99 -18.51 -2.12
N GLY A 163 7.25 -17.58 -1.52
CA GLY A 163 7.69 -16.21 -1.29
C GLY A 163 6.60 -15.18 -1.59
N ALA A 164 7.00 -13.91 -1.65
CA ALA A 164 6.08 -12.84 -2.03
C ALA A 164 5.57 -13.07 -3.45
N SER A 165 4.25 -12.99 -3.65
CA SER A 165 3.61 -13.11 -4.97
C SER A 165 2.86 -11.83 -5.33
N PHE A 166 2.12 -11.25 -4.38
CA PHE A 166 1.38 -10.01 -4.56
C PHE A 166 1.54 -9.06 -3.37
N GLY A 167 1.56 -7.76 -3.64
CA GLY A 167 1.59 -6.72 -2.61
C GLY A 167 0.46 -5.72 -2.81
N MET A 168 -0.21 -5.36 -1.73
CA MET A 168 -1.11 -4.20 -1.63
C MET A 168 -0.41 -3.15 -0.77
N ARG A 169 -0.13 -1.97 -1.32
CA ARG A 169 0.71 -0.97 -0.65
C ARG A 169 0.23 0.46 -0.88
N ALA A 170 0.63 1.34 0.03
CA ALA A 170 0.41 2.77 -0.05
C ALA A 170 1.74 3.49 -0.27
N ASP A 171 1.75 4.49 -1.14
CA ASP A 171 2.83 5.47 -1.26
C ASP A 171 2.52 6.62 -0.30
N CYS A 172 3.38 6.82 0.69
CA CYS A 172 3.17 7.79 1.75
C CYS A 172 4.42 8.65 1.96
N ARG A 173 4.26 9.79 2.63
CA ARG A 173 5.39 10.46 3.30
C ARG A 173 5.27 10.25 4.79
N GLY A 174 6.35 9.85 5.43
CA GLY A 174 6.39 9.54 6.86
C GLY A 174 7.56 10.23 7.54
N GLN A 175 7.36 10.57 8.81
CA GLN A 175 8.40 11.10 9.68
C GLN A 175 9.10 9.94 10.41
N LYS A 176 10.42 9.86 10.25
CA LYS A 176 11.31 8.94 10.98
C LYS A 176 11.43 9.32 12.46
N PRO A 177 11.92 8.41 13.32
CA PRO A 177 12.22 8.73 14.72
C PRO A 177 13.23 9.88 14.92
N ASP A 178 14.12 10.11 13.97
CA ASP A 178 15.11 11.21 13.97
C ASP A 178 14.52 12.56 13.51
N GLY A 179 13.28 12.57 13.02
CA GLY A 179 12.54 13.76 12.58
C GLY A 179 12.49 13.97 11.07
N ASP A 180 13.27 13.24 10.27
CA ASP A 180 13.31 13.40 8.82
C ASP A 180 12.04 12.88 8.13
N VAL A 181 11.60 13.58 7.07
CA VAL A 181 10.37 13.24 6.33
C VAL A 181 10.68 12.73 4.92
N GLU A 182 10.48 11.43 4.72
CA GLU A 182 10.81 10.72 3.48
C GLU A 182 9.63 9.93 2.91
N PRO A 183 9.65 9.59 1.61
CA PRO A 183 8.74 8.61 1.05
C PRO A 183 8.95 7.23 1.67
N TYR A 184 7.86 6.53 1.97
CA TYR A 184 7.88 5.16 2.45
C TYR A 184 6.60 4.42 2.02
N TRP A 185 6.63 3.09 2.12
CA TRP A 185 5.60 2.24 1.50
C TRP A 185 5.02 1.22 2.50
N PRO A 186 4.12 1.61 3.42
CA PRO A 186 3.41 0.65 4.24
C PRO A 186 2.53 -0.27 3.37
N GLY A 187 2.24 -1.48 3.85
CA GLY A 187 1.41 -2.42 3.11
C GLY A 187 1.50 -3.86 3.58
N MET A 188 0.80 -4.73 2.84
CA MET A 188 0.73 -6.16 3.10
C MET A 188 1.12 -6.93 1.83
N PHE A 189 1.62 -8.14 2.01
CA PHE A 189 1.88 -9.06 0.91
C PHE A 189 1.09 -10.35 1.11
N ILE A 190 0.61 -10.90 -0.01
CA ILE A 190 0.21 -12.30 -0.12
C ILE A 190 1.45 -13.09 -0.51
N LEU A 191 1.82 -14.02 0.38
CA LEU A 191 2.93 -14.94 0.19
C LEU A 191 2.38 -16.27 -0.23
N PHE A 192 2.98 -16.89 -1.24
CA PHE A 192 2.71 -18.28 -1.59
C PHE A 192 3.62 -19.21 -0.80
N ARG A 193 3.07 -20.36 -0.41
CA ARG A 193 3.78 -21.48 0.18
C ARG A 193 3.46 -22.68 -0.69
N SER A 194 4.42 -23.02 -1.54
CA SER A 194 4.31 -24.14 -2.46
C SER A 194 4.65 -25.45 -1.76
N GLU A 195 3.89 -26.52 -2.00
CA GLU A 195 4.15 -27.90 -1.58
C GLU A 195 5.50 -28.43 -2.09
N THR A 196 6.04 -27.84 -3.16
CA THR A 196 7.39 -28.17 -3.65
C THR A 196 8.50 -27.62 -2.78
N SER A 197 8.16 -26.74 -1.82
CA SER A 197 9.10 -26.17 -0.87
C SER A 197 9.28 -27.06 0.36
N ARG A 198 10.49 -27.05 0.91
CA ARG A 198 10.82 -27.85 2.09
C ARG A 198 9.89 -27.49 3.26
N ASN A 199 9.33 -28.52 3.91
CA ASN A 199 8.43 -28.42 5.07
C ASN A 199 7.08 -27.72 4.78
N VAL A 200 6.58 -27.81 3.55
CA VAL A 200 5.22 -27.38 3.19
C VAL A 200 4.45 -28.63 2.74
N GLU A 201 3.38 -28.96 3.45
CA GLU A 201 2.61 -30.18 3.19
C GLU A 201 1.62 -30.05 2.03
N ALA A 202 1.09 -28.85 1.83
CA ALA A 202 0.14 -28.53 0.76
C ALA A 202 0.29 -27.06 0.38
N ASP A 203 -0.08 -26.71 -0.86
CA ASP A 203 -0.11 -25.33 -1.32
C ASP A 203 -1.03 -24.46 -0.46
N TYR A 204 -0.55 -23.29 -0.07
CA TYR A 204 -1.39 -22.28 0.57
C TYR A 204 -0.86 -20.86 0.38
N ALA A 205 -1.72 -19.88 0.59
CA ALA A 205 -1.35 -18.47 0.62
C ALA A 205 -1.36 -17.93 2.05
N GLN A 206 -0.64 -16.83 2.30
CA GLN A 206 -0.56 -16.24 3.63
C GLN A 206 -0.43 -14.73 3.53
N ILE A 207 -1.21 -14.00 4.32
CA ILE A 207 -1.04 -12.54 4.44
C ILE A 207 0.06 -12.22 5.45
N THR A 208 0.93 -11.28 5.08
CA THR A 208 1.98 -10.73 5.93
C THR A 208 1.97 -9.22 5.86
N VAL A 209 1.83 -8.57 7.01
CA VAL A 209 1.95 -7.11 7.17
C VAL A 209 3.42 -6.73 7.18
N ARG A 210 3.83 -5.80 6.33
CA ARG A 210 5.24 -5.40 6.21
C ARG A 210 5.63 -4.44 7.32
N ALA A 211 6.79 -4.72 7.90
CA ALA A 211 7.52 -3.81 8.78
C ALA A 211 6.68 -3.22 9.93
N ASN A 212 6.46 -4.03 10.97
CA ASN A 212 5.95 -3.59 12.25
C ASN A 212 6.82 -2.48 12.90
N ASN A 213 6.50 -2.09 14.13
CA ASN A 213 7.25 -1.07 14.90
C ASN A 213 8.74 -1.42 15.17
N ARG A 214 9.24 -2.56 14.69
CA ARG A 214 10.64 -2.98 14.73
C ARG A 214 11.21 -3.28 13.33
N GLY A 215 10.47 -2.96 12.27
CA GLY A 215 10.82 -3.26 10.88
C GLY A 215 10.66 -4.74 10.50
N GLN A 216 10.04 -5.57 11.35
CA GLN A 216 9.85 -6.99 11.09
C GLN A 216 8.50 -7.25 10.43
N ASP A 217 8.45 -8.24 9.55
CA ASP A 217 7.21 -8.67 8.93
C ASP A 217 6.35 -9.46 9.94
N ALA A 218 5.06 -9.12 10.04
CA ALA A 218 4.12 -9.76 10.94
C ALA A 218 3.17 -10.68 10.16
N ARG A 219 3.17 -11.96 10.50
CA ARG A 219 2.25 -12.94 9.93
C ARG A 219 0.84 -12.67 10.44
N SER A 220 -0.14 -12.71 9.54
CA SER A 220 -1.55 -12.55 9.89
C SER A 220 -2.27 -13.90 9.89
N PHE A 221 -2.87 -14.33 8.77
CA PHE A 221 -3.49 -15.65 8.66
C PHE A 221 -3.17 -16.36 7.33
N GLU A 222 -3.45 -17.67 7.31
CA GLU A 222 -3.27 -18.55 6.16
C GLU A 222 -4.58 -18.68 5.39
N ILE A 223 -4.49 -18.56 4.07
CA ILE A 223 -5.60 -18.72 3.13
C ILE A 223 -5.41 -20.11 2.49
N LYS A 224 -6.32 -21.02 2.81
CA LYS A 224 -6.27 -22.42 2.37
C LYS A 224 -7.09 -22.71 1.13
N GLU A 225 -7.97 -21.79 0.75
CA GLU A 225 -8.85 -21.93 -0.40
C GLU A 225 -8.69 -20.73 -1.33
N SER A 226 -8.75 -20.98 -2.64
CA SER A 226 -8.79 -19.93 -3.65
C SER A 226 -10.13 -19.20 -3.61
N GLY A 227 -10.17 -17.95 -4.04
CA GLY A 227 -11.38 -17.15 -4.02
C GLY A 227 -11.07 -15.67 -3.89
N TRP A 228 -12.05 -14.90 -3.43
CA TRP A 228 -11.88 -13.47 -3.21
C TRP A 228 -11.41 -13.17 -1.80
N ILE A 229 -10.58 -12.13 -1.68
CA ILE A 229 -10.17 -11.54 -0.42
C ILE A 229 -10.43 -10.03 -0.53
N THR A 230 -11.17 -9.45 0.40
CA THR A 230 -11.21 -7.99 0.58
C THR A 230 -10.01 -7.58 1.44
N MET A 231 -9.21 -6.62 0.97
CA MET A 231 -8.08 -6.07 1.71
C MET A 231 -8.22 -4.56 1.90
N GLY A 232 -7.75 -4.03 3.02
CA GLY A 232 -7.89 -2.61 3.34
C GLY A 232 -6.79 -2.04 4.24
N MET A 233 -6.56 -0.73 4.11
CA MET A 233 -5.72 0.04 5.01
C MET A 233 -6.37 1.36 5.41
N SER A 234 -6.28 1.74 6.67
CA SER A 234 -6.70 3.04 7.18
C SER A 234 -5.55 3.75 7.90
N PHE A 235 -5.57 5.08 7.89
CA PHE A 235 -4.49 5.93 8.41
C PHE A 235 -5.06 6.92 9.42
N THR A 236 -4.66 6.81 10.69
CA THR A 236 -5.14 7.71 11.75
C THR A 236 -4.34 9.01 11.82
N PRO A 237 -4.89 10.07 12.45
CA PRO A 237 -4.23 11.38 12.53
C PRO A 237 -2.89 11.40 13.25
N ASP A 238 -2.61 10.42 14.12
CA ASP A 238 -1.31 10.25 14.78
C ASP A 238 -0.24 9.59 13.88
N GLY A 239 -0.63 9.19 12.66
CA GLY A 239 0.23 8.61 11.65
C GLY A 239 0.40 7.10 11.74
N MET A 240 -0.42 6.41 12.55
CA MET A 240 -0.47 4.95 12.58
C MET A 240 -1.20 4.41 11.33
N VAL A 241 -0.81 3.21 10.89
CA VAL A 241 -1.47 2.49 9.80
C VAL A 241 -2.14 1.25 10.37
N HIS A 242 -3.39 1.00 9.96
CA HIS A 242 -4.17 -0.16 10.34
C HIS A 242 -4.43 -1.01 9.11
N TYR A 243 -4.34 -2.33 9.29
CA TYR A 243 -4.38 -3.31 8.21
C TYR A 243 -5.53 -4.27 8.44
N TYR A 244 -6.30 -4.52 7.38
CA TYR A 244 -7.51 -5.32 7.41
C TYR A 244 -7.54 -6.30 6.24
N ALA A 245 -8.04 -7.51 6.46
CA ALA A 245 -8.37 -8.44 5.39
C ALA A 245 -9.45 -9.44 5.80
N HIS A 246 -10.28 -9.83 4.84
CA HIS A 246 -11.39 -10.75 5.00
C HIS A 246 -11.48 -11.69 3.80
N GLU A 247 -11.85 -12.96 4.03
CA GLU A 247 -12.17 -13.89 2.94
C GLU A 247 -13.56 -13.58 2.38
N GLY A 248 -13.65 -13.23 1.10
CA GLY A 248 -14.90 -12.84 0.45
C GLY A 248 -14.77 -11.51 -0.31
N THR A 249 -15.92 -10.93 -0.63
CA THR A 249 -16.02 -9.65 -1.35
C THR A 249 -16.68 -8.56 -0.52
N GLU A 250 -17.20 -8.92 0.65
CA GLU A 250 -17.90 -8.07 1.60
C GLU A 250 -17.03 -6.89 2.03
N ASP A 251 -17.70 -5.82 2.46
CA ASP A 251 -17.02 -4.69 3.08
C ASP A 251 -16.39 -5.11 4.40
N LEU A 252 -15.20 -4.56 4.66
CA LEU A 252 -14.45 -4.84 5.88
C LEU A 252 -15.21 -4.35 7.10
N THR A 253 -15.00 -5.04 8.20
CA THR A 253 -15.55 -4.76 9.52
C THR A 253 -14.44 -4.57 10.55
N ALA A 254 -14.80 -4.26 11.79
CA ALA A 254 -13.84 -4.18 12.88
C ALA A 254 -13.18 -5.54 13.21
N GLU A 255 -13.86 -6.65 12.92
CA GLU A 255 -13.37 -8.01 13.18
C GLU A 255 -12.25 -8.42 12.21
N ASP A 256 -12.19 -7.80 11.04
CA ASP A 256 -11.20 -8.08 10.00
C ASP A 256 -9.84 -7.40 10.26
N HIS A 257 -9.67 -6.79 11.44
CA HIS A 257 -8.43 -6.12 11.83
C HIS A 257 -7.30 -7.12 12.01
N LEU A 258 -6.20 -6.92 11.27
CA LEU A 258 -5.02 -7.77 11.34
C LEU A 258 -3.96 -7.17 12.26
N MET A 259 -3.72 -5.87 12.14
CA MET A 259 -2.61 -5.20 12.82
C MET A 259 -2.75 -3.67 12.78
N SER A 260 -2.22 -3.00 13.81
CA SER A 260 -1.93 -1.56 13.80
C SER A 260 -0.43 -1.34 14.01
N ALA A 261 0.20 -0.48 13.20
CA ALA A 261 1.63 -0.20 13.32
C ALA A 261 2.02 1.19 12.83
N TYR A 262 3.01 1.78 13.49
CA TYR A 262 3.87 2.79 12.89
C TYR A 262 4.86 2.03 12.00
N ALA A 263 4.50 1.83 10.73
CA ALA A 263 5.29 1.00 9.84
C ALA A 263 6.73 1.53 9.73
N TYR A 264 7.72 0.66 9.87
CA TYR A 264 9.15 1.02 9.97
C TYR A 264 9.49 1.96 11.15
N SER A 265 8.60 2.09 12.14
CA SER A 265 8.63 3.08 13.22
C SER A 265 8.42 4.52 12.75
N TRP A 266 7.83 4.72 11.57
CA TRP A 266 7.58 6.06 11.01
C TRP A 266 6.13 6.48 11.28
N ARG A 267 5.93 7.77 11.49
CA ARG A 267 4.61 8.38 11.58
C ARG A 267 4.17 8.87 10.21
N CYS A 268 3.12 8.27 9.66
CA CYS A 268 2.54 8.73 8.40
C CYS A 268 2.13 10.20 8.50
N GLN A 269 2.46 11.00 7.49
CA GLN A 269 2.05 12.40 7.38
C GLN A 269 1.03 12.57 6.25
N THR A 270 1.29 11.93 5.11
CA THR A 270 0.41 12.00 3.94
C THR A 270 0.31 10.64 3.26
N PHE A 271 -0.89 10.36 2.74
CA PHE A 271 -1.19 9.27 1.81
C PHE A 271 -1.23 9.84 0.38
N ASN A 272 -0.37 9.33 -0.49
CA ASN A 272 -0.15 9.90 -1.82
C ASN A 272 -0.75 9.03 -2.93
N ASN A 273 -0.49 7.73 -2.92
CA ASN A 273 -0.97 6.81 -3.96
C ASN A 273 -1.27 5.43 -3.37
N PHE A 274 -2.10 4.67 -4.07
CA PHE A 274 -2.38 3.26 -3.77
C PHE A 274 -1.82 2.40 -4.89
N PHE A 275 -1.14 1.29 -4.59
CA PHE A 275 -0.44 0.54 -5.61
C PHE A 275 -0.26 -0.93 -5.29
N PHE A 276 0.03 -1.69 -6.34
CA PHE A 276 0.18 -3.13 -6.29
C PHE A 276 1.55 -3.57 -6.74
N ASN A 277 2.04 -4.64 -6.14
CA ASN A 277 3.25 -5.33 -6.58
C ASN A 277 2.87 -6.69 -7.15
N VAL A 278 3.46 -7.04 -8.29
CA VAL A 278 3.40 -8.41 -8.84
C VAL A 278 4.82 -8.94 -8.89
N ALA A 279 5.07 -10.01 -8.15
CA ALA A 279 6.39 -10.62 -8.04
C ALA A 279 6.50 -11.88 -8.91
N ASN A 280 7.67 -12.10 -9.49
CA ASN A 280 8.02 -13.35 -10.17
C ASN A 280 9.51 -13.65 -10.02
N TRP A 281 9.88 -14.88 -10.36
CA TRP A 281 11.26 -15.25 -10.62
C TRP A 281 11.66 -14.82 -12.02
N ASP A 282 12.56 -13.84 -12.11
CA ASP A 282 12.99 -13.23 -13.37
C ASP A 282 14.02 -14.12 -14.09
N ASN A 283 13.52 -15.21 -14.68
CA ASN A 283 14.28 -16.17 -15.50
C ASN A 283 13.86 -16.19 -16.98
N GLY A 284 12.95 -15.30 -17.38
CA GLY A 284 12.41 -15.21 -18.74
C GLY A 284 11.51 -16.37 -19.16
N ARG A 285 11.17 -17.29 -18.26
CA ARG A 285 10.36 -18.49 -18.50
C ARG A 285 9.10 -18.51 -17.65
N SER A 286 9.26 -18.28 -16.34
CA SER A 286 8.18 -18.31 -15.36
C SER A 286 7.33 -17.05 -15.44
N TRP A 287 6.02 -17.24 -15.50
CA TRP A 287 5.06 -16.16 -15.27
C TRP A 287 4.74 -16.06 -13.78
N SER A 288 4.49 -14.84 -13.30
CA SER A 288 3.84 -14.64 -12.00
C SER A 288 2.47 -15.31 -11.98
N THR A 289 1.92 -15.50 -10.78
CA THR A 289 0.48 -15.73 -10.60
C THR A 289 -0.31 -14.63 -11.34
N PRO A 290 -1.40 -14.95 -12.06
CA PRO A 290 -2.23 -13.98 -12.77
C PRO A 290 -3.17 -13.27 -11.79
N TRP A 291 -2.66 -12.24 -11.12
CA TRP A 291 -3.40 -11.52 -10.10
C TRP A 291 -4.54 -10.71 -10.71
N VAL A 292 -5.74 -10.82 -10.14
CA VAL A 292 -6.90 -10.01 -10.52
C VAL A 292 -7.36 -9.18 -9.33
N ILE A 293 -7.58 -7.90 -9.56
CA ILE A 293 -8.17 -6.99 -8.58
C ILE A 293 -9.46 -6.39 -9.11
N ASP A 294 -10.36 -6.05 -8.19
CA ASP A 294 -11.61 -5.35 -8.48
C ASP A 294 -11.88 -4.28 -7.43
N ASP A 295 -12.61 -3.23 -7.85
CA ASP A 295 -13.13 -2.15 -7.02
C ASP A 295 -12.11 -1.50 -6.04
N PRO A 296 -10.87 -1.14 -6.47
CA PRO A 296 -9.97 -0.36 -5.63
C PRO A 296 -10.53 1.04 -5.35
N LYS A 297 -10.87 1.30 -4.08
CA LYS A 297 -11.51 2.54 -3.64
C LYS A 297 -10.67 3.32 -2.63
N ILE A 298 -10.79 4.64 -2.69
CA ILE A 298 -10.18 5.58 -1.75
C ILE A 298 -11.27 6.35 -1.00
N PHE A 299 -11.15 6.44 0.33
CA PHE A 299 -12.08 7.16 1.20
C PHE A 299 -11.35 8.14 2.10
N VAL A 300 -12.07 9.16 2.57
CA VAL A 300 -11.57 10.14 3.56
C VAL A 300 -12.67 10.50 4.55
N GLN A 301 -12.28 10.90 5.75
CA GLN A 301 -13.17 11.53 6.72
C GLN A 301 -12.76 13.00 6.89
N PRO A 302 -13.47 13.95 6.25
CA PRO A 302 -13.10 15.36 6.31
C PRO A 302 -13.06 15.86 7.77
N PRO A 303 -12.04 16.66 8.15
CA PRO A 303 -12.06 17.35 9.43
C PRO A 303 -13.30 18.25 9.55
N ALA A 304 -13.72 18.54 10.78
CA ALA A 304 -14.86 19.42 11.03
C ALA A 304 -14.72 20.76 10.28
N GLY A 305 -15.77 21.13 9.53
CA GLY A 305 -15.81 22.35 8.72
C GLY A 305 -15.11 22.26 7.35
N GLN A 306 -14.60 21.10 6.96
CA GLN A 306 -14.02 20.85 5.63
C GLN A 306 -14.88 19.86 4.84
N THR A 307 -14.83 19.96 3.51
CA THR A 307 -15.52 19.08 2.56
C THR A 307 -14.52 18.56 1.54
N VAL A 308 -14.81 17.44 0.86
CA VAL A 308 -13.85 16.82 -0.08
C VAL A 308 -13.37 17.76 -1.19
N GLU A 309 -14.14 18.79 -1.55
CA GLU A 309 -13.74 19.86 -2.47
C GLU A 309 -12.49 20.62 -2.00
N ASN A 310 -12.22 20.68 -0.69
CA ASN A 310 -11.02 21.29 -0.14
C ASN A 310 -9.74 20.49 -0.46
N LEU A 311 -9.83 19.19 -0.72
CA LEU A 311 -8.68 18.37 -1.15
C LEU A 311 -8.31 18.61 -2.62
N TYR A 312 -9.29 18.90 -3.46
CA TYR A 312 -9.05 19.13 -4.88
C TYR A 312 -8.37 20.49 -5.10
N ARG A 313 -7.21 20.47 -5.73
CA ARG A 313 -6.49 21.70 -6.06
C ARG A 313 -7.31 22.53 -7.06
N LYS A 314 -7.74 23.71 -6.63
CA LYS A 314 -8.40 24.69 -7.51
C LYS A 314 -7.42 25.13 -8.61
N ARG A 315 -7.82 25.00 -9.88
CA ARG A 315 -7.08 25.57 -11.03
C ARG A 315 -6.85 27.06 -10.77
N GLY A 316 -5.58 27.47 -10.64
CA GLY A 316 -5.18 28.86 -10.40
C GLY A 316 -4.42 29.11 -9.09
N SER A 317 -4.48 28.21 -8.10
CA SER A 317 -3.67 28.35 -6.88
C SER A 317 -2.23 27.85 -7.10
N ARG A 318 -1.36 28.72 -7.65
CA ARG A 318 0.09 28.58 -7.43
C ARG A 318 0.38 29.02 -6.00
N GLN A 319 0.28 28.10 -5.04
CA GLN A 319 1.07 28.27 -3.81
C GLN A 319 2.52 28.06 -4.19
N ASN A 320 3.32 29.12 -4.03
CA ASN A 320 4.77 29.07 -4.08
C ASN A 320 5.23 28.15 -2.94
N VAL A 321 5.40 26.87 -3.22
CA VAL A 321 6.28 26.04 -2.41
C VAL A 321 7.69 26.54 -2.73
N ALA A 322 8.25 27.28 -1.79
CA ALA A 322 9.62 27.74 -1.86
C ALA A 322 10.52 26.56 -2.21
N SER A 323 11.19 26.65 -3.35
CA SER A 323 12.29 25.78 -3.75
C SER A 323 13.40 25.93 -2.72
N GLY A 324 13.37 25.09 -1.69
CA GLY A 324 14.47 24.90 -0.75
C GLY A 324 15.70 24.43 -1.52
N GLY A 325 16.80 25.14 -1.33
CA GLY A 325 17.99 25.10 -2.16
C GLY A 325 18.59 23.70 -2.33
N SER A 326 19.08 23.46 -3.54
CA SER A 326 20.10 22.47 -3.85
C SER A 326 21.32 22.67 -2.94
N SER A 327 21.47 21.84 -1.92
CA SER A 327 22.78 21.58 -1.32
C SER A 327 23.26 20.21 -1.77
N ARG A 328 24.28 20.23 -2.62
CA ARG A 328 25.15 19.08 -2.87
C ARG A 328 25.74 18.66 -1.53
N SER A 329 25.50 17.42 -1.10
CA SER A 329 26.43 16.72 -0.22
C SER A 329 26.70 15.32 -0.77
N ASN A 330 27.93 15.15 -1.26
CA ASN A 330 28.55 13.84 -1.33
C ASN A 330 28.56 13.25 0.08
N LYS A 331 28.01 12.05 0.24
CA LYS A 331 28.48 11.03 1.20
C LYS A 331 27.77 9.71 0.94
N THR A 332 28.53 8.79 0.36
CA THR A 332 28.51 7.33 0.58
C THR A 332 27.48 6.84 1.60
N SER A 333 26.37 6.29 1.12
CA SER A 333 25.44 5.48 1.91
C SER A 333 25.63 4.00 1.53
N GLY A 334 26.42 3.31 2.33
CA GLY A 334 26.38 1.85 2.38
C GLY A 334 25.10 1.41 3.08
N TRP A 335 24.27 0.63 2.40
CA TRP A 335 23.18 -0.11 3.01
C TRP A 335 23.09 -1.53 2.43
N GLY A 336 23.72 -2.44 3.17
CA GLY A 336 23.11 -3.68 3.67
C GLY A 336 22.33 -4.58 2.71
N ILE A 337 23.07 -5.45 2.02
CA ILE A 337 22.59 -6.77 1.57
C ILE A 337 22.30 -7.63 2.82
N PHE A 338 21.04 -8.03 3.01
CA PHE A 338 20.65 -9.21 3.79
C PHE A 338 19.41 -9.80 3.07
N SER A 339 19.38 -11.05 2.60
CA SER A 339 20.05 -12.25 3.09
C SER A 339 20.34 -13.25 1.96
N ARG A 340 21.60 -13.69 1.89
CA ARG A 340 21.93 -15.08 1.54
C ARG A 340 22.19 -15.80 2.87
N ARG A 341 21.36 -16.78 3.21
CA ARG A 341 21.80 -17.94 3.97
C ARG A 341 21.19 -19.18 3.33
N ARG A 342 22.04 -20.21 3.30
CA ARG A 342 21.86 -21.52 2.69
C ARG A 342 20.59 -22.23 3.14
#